data_AF-A0A924WI51-F1
#
_entry.id   AF-A0A924WI51-F1
#
_cell.length_a   1.000
_cell.length_b   1.000
_cell.length_c   1.000
_cell.angle_alpha   90.00
_cell.angle_beta   90.00
_cell.angle_gamma   90.00
#
_symmetry.space_group_name_H-M   'P 1'
#
loop_
_entity.id
_entity.type
_entity.pdbx_description
1 polymer ?
#
loop_
_entity_poly.entity_id
_entity_poly.type
_entity_poly.pdbx_seq_one_letter_code
_entity_poly.pdbx_strand_id
1 'polypeptide(L)'
;MPTETNTSGKQNIVIQRISDSTITLNVDGEVREIHNQLAELKALLQNKQAQTVQYADKIYNIEHIDEANFGFVTGKKAFNEYLTKALIEAIQADCLPAQRFLEKVSAIEDWETQMRISDKAKEIIAYSFVGVIGIQLSKLMAIGKEDFSEAKQRKYIEKCLHIAKRSLDLINFSLLSRLWDAQNEQPRQFSKDQKTALAHHFDHPFEPSLDEQFRLLAVLHRIFSQKENALVFPLPELENFGVALEADSILSQVCRALKALNEKLDKAQYDLLDCFEAEKQLAELLAQFHFLVHYNMASMKHIGYRQIREEAPHYLHRYTALGIDSKANLDAEKINYTPEPGHTDAVLLFRGEDYRDSINLSPFVIDYNALTFEQGAKICFFRSSDIADGSLDYVFLIDNSSINIQMTGTLKPDTDYNELMMSNEKWKNLNIDNVVRDFRLARRTLLGDDALNLDDL
;
A
#
# COMPACT_ATOMS: atom_id res chain seq x y z
N MET A 1 6.60 -32.53 30.61
CA MET A 1 7.99 -32.60 31.08
C MET A 1 8.58 -31.21 30.93
N PRO A 2 9.26 -30.65 31.94
CA PRO A 2 9.88 -29.34 31.79
C PRO A 2 11.11 -29.47 30.89
N THR A 3 11.13 -28.68 29.83
CA THR A 3 12.26 -28.57 28.90
C THR A 3 13.38 -27.82 29.63
N GLU A 4 14.48 -28.50 29.94
CA GLU A 4 15.69 -27.88 30.48
C GLU A 4 16.29 -26.97 29.41
N THR A 5 16.13 -25.65 29.58
CA THR A 5 16.81 -24.64 28.76
C THR A 5 18.27 -24.56 29.19
N ASN A 6 19.19 -24.92 28.29
CA ASN A 6 20.63 -24.74 28.47
C ASN A 6 20.98 -23.25 28.62
N THR A 7 21.13 -22.79 29.86
CA THR A 7 21.52 -21.41 30.19
C THR A 7 22.97 -21.34 30.67
N SER A 8 23.89 -21.11 29.74
CA SER A 8 25.29 -20.77 30.05
C SER A 8 25.53 -19.29 29.69
N GLY A 9 25.10 -18.41 30.59
CA GLY A 9 25.26 -16.95 30.52
C GLY A 9 25.22 -16.39 31.94
N LYS A 10 26.04 -15.37 32.23
CA LYS A 10 26.45 -15.02 33.60
C LYS A 10 25.38 -14.33 34.46
N GLN A 11 24.19 -14.07 33.93
CA GLN A 11 23.00 -13.57 34.67
C GLN A 11 21.75 -13.97 33.89
N ASN A 12 20.85 -14.73 34.51
CA ASN A 12 19.64 -15.23 33.85
C ASN A 12 18.44 -14.49 34.41
N ILE A 13 17.91 -13.54 33.63
CA ILE A 13 16.64 -12.87 33.91
C ILE A 13 15.64 -13.34 32.86
N VAL A 14 14.69 -14.18 33.27
CA VAL A 14 13.70 -14.81 32.40
C VAL A 14 12.29 -14.41 32.85
N ILE A 15 11.52 -13.75 32.00
CA ILE A 15 10.10 -13.51 32.24
C ILE A 15 9.35 -14.83 32.12
N GLN A 16 8.75 -15.26 33.23
CA GLN A 16 7.98 -16.50 33.32
C GLN A 16 6.49 -16.29 33.03
N ARG A 17 5.92 -15.18 33.52
CA ARG A 17 4.51 -14.86 33.36
C ARG A 17 4.31 -13.35 33.35
N ILE A 18 3.30 -12.90 32.60
CA ILE A 18 2.89 -11.51 32.55
C ILE A 18 1.38 -11.45 32.85
N SER A 19 0.98 -10.49 33.67
CA SER A 19 -0.40 -10.12 33.97
C SER A 19 -0.62 -8.63 33.69
N ASP A 20 -1.87 -8.18 33.75
CA ASP A 20 -2.23 -6.76 33.56
C ASP A 20 -1.49 -5.83 34.54
N SER A 21 -1.19 -6.31 35.75
CA SER A 21 -0.56 -5.51 36.79
C SER A 21 0.90 -5.87 37.06
N THR A 22 1.34 -7.10 36.75
CA THR A 22 2.63 -7.62 37.22
C THR A 22 3.39 -8.45 36.19
N ILE A 23 4.71 -8.50 36.33
CA ILE A 23 5.61 -9.39 35.59
C ILE A 23 6.29 -10.31 36.60
N THR A 24 6.14 -11.62 36.41
CA THR A 24 6.85 -12.65 37.16
C THR A 24 8.13 -13.01 36.42
N LEU A 25 9.28 -12.77 37.04
CA LEU A 25 10.62 -13.06 36.52
C LEU A 25 11.31 -14.14 37.34
N ASN A 26 12.08 -14.99 36.71
CA ASN A 26 13.13 -15.77 37.35
C ASN A 26 14.44 -14.99 37.20
N VAL A 27 15.02 -14.59 38.32
CA VAL A 27 16.26 -13.83 38.41
C VAL A 27 17.27 -14.69 39.14
N ASP A 28 18.21 -15.28 38.41
CA ASP A 28 19.27 -16.13 38.96
C ASP A 28 18.74 -17.33 39.79
N GLY A 29 17.58 -17.88 39.42
CA GLY A 29 16.92 -19.00 40.10
C GLY A 29 15.84 -18.58 41.10
N GLU A 30 15.73 -17.29 41.42
CA GLU A 30 14.71 -16.77 42.34
C GLU A 30 13.53 -16.17 41.57
N VAL A 31 12.31 -16.59 41.92
CA VAL A 31 11.10 -16.00 41.35
C VAL A 31 10.81 -14.66 42.03
N ARG A 32 10.72 -13.59 41.24
CA ARG A 32 10.42 -12.23 41.67
C ARG A 32 9.26 -11.67 40.88
N GLU A 33 8.42 -10.89 41.54
CA GLU A 33 7.32 -10.17 40.92
C GLU A 33 7.60 -8.67 40.97
N ILE A 34 7.40 -7.99 39.85
CA ILE A 34 7.48 -6.53 39.71
C ILE A 34 6.18 -6.00 39.09
N HIS A 35 5.90 -4.71 39.20
CA HIS A 35 4.79 -4.13 38.45
C HIS A 35 5.11 -4.20 36.95
N ASN A 36 4.06 -4.37 36.15
CA ASN A 36 4.16 -4.38 34.70
C ASN A 36 4.34 -2.95 34.16
N GLN A 37 5.51 -2.37 34.44
CA GLN A 37 5.98 -1.05 34.04
C GLN A 37 7.44 -1.14 33.59
N LEU A 38 7.80 -0.47 32.49
CA LEU A 38 9.16 -0.56 31.94
C LEU A 38 10.19 0.01 32.91
N ALA A 39 9.84 1.08 33.63
CA ALA A 39 10.71 1.68 34.65
C ALA A 39 11.14 0.66 35.71
N GLU A 40 10.25 -0.22 36.18
CA GLU A 40 10.60 -1.24 37.17
C GLU A 40 11.46 -2.36 36.58
N LEU A 41 11.19 -2.77 35.34
CA LEU A 41 12.01 -3.76 34.65
C LEU A 41 13.43 -3.21 34.39
N LYS A 42 13.54 -1.95 33.94
CA LYS A 42 14.84 -1.26 33.75
C LYS A 42 15.59 -1.11 35.07
N ALA A 43 14.91 -0.74 36.16
CA ALA A 43 15.54 -0.65 37.48
C ALA A 43 16.06 -2.01 37.97
N LEU A 44 15.32 -3.10 37.73
CA LEU A 44 15.75 -4.46 38.06
C LEU A 44 16.99 -4.86 37.25
N LEU A 45 16.98 -4.62 35.94
CA LEU A 45 18.09 -4.94 35.03
C LEU A 45 19.35 -4.14 35.37
N GLN A 46 19.21 -2.84 35.64
CA GLN A 46 20.31 -1.98 36.10
C GLN A 46 20.89 -2.45 37.43
N ASN A 47 20.05 -2.80 38.41
CA ASN A 47 20.50 -3.35 39.69
C ASN A 47 21.33 -4.62 39.49
N LYS A 48 20.92 -5.46 38.55
CA LYS A 48 21.61 -6.70 38.21
C LYS A 48 22.80 -6.51 37.28
N GLN A 49 23.01 -5.35 36.68
CA GLN A 49 24.02 -5.13 35.61
C GLN A 49 23.76 -5.98 34.36
N ALA A 50 22.49 -6.29 34.10
CA ALA A 50 22.04 -7.00 32.90
C ALA A 50 21.50 -6.01 31.87
N GLN A 51 21.75 -6.26 30.58
CA GLN A 51 21.19 -5.48 29.47
C GLN A 51 20.06 -6.21 28.74
N THR A 52 19.91 -7.52 28.98
CA THR A 52 18.95 -8.36 28.29
C THR A 52 18.00 -9.06 29.25
N VAL A 53 16.81 -9.35 28.75
CA VAL A 53 15.80 -10.18 29.42
C VAL A 53 15.31 -11.24 28.44
N GLN A 54 15.20 -12.47 28.89
CA GLN A 54 14.60 -13.53 28.09
C GLN A 54 13.09 -13.56 28.33
N TYR A 55 12.29 -13.65 27.28
CA TYR A 55 10.86 -13.94 27.37
C TYR A 55 10.48 -14.96 26.29
N ALA A 56 9.83 -16.04 26.72
CA ALA A 56 9.67 -17.26 25.92
C ALA A 56 11.05 -17.76 25.40
N ASP A 57 11.16 -17.96 24.09
CA ASP A 57 12.35 -18.41 23.38
C ASP A 57 13.23 -17.26 22.86
N LYS A 58 12.89 -16.00 23.16
CA LYS A 58 13.58 -14.80 22.64
C LYS A 58 14.31 -14.03 23.74
N ILE A 59 15.45 -13.44 23.37
CA ILE A 59 16.26 -12.56 24.23
C ILE A 59 16.07 -11.13 23.73
N TYR A 60 15.53 -10.27 24.58
CA TYR A 60 15.28 -8.86 24.28
C TYR A 60 16.36 -8.00 24.93
N ASN A 61 16.91 -7.04 24.19
CA ASN A 61 17.76 -6.00 24.74
C ASN A 61 16.89 -4.83 25.22
N ILE A 62 16.93 -4.54 26.53
CA ILE A 62 16.07 -3.52 27.16
C ILE A 62 16.39 -2.10 26.69
N GLU A 63 17.59 -1.86 26.16
CA GLU A 63 17.98 -0.55 25.63
C GLU A 63 17.14 -0.15 24.41
N HIS A 64 16.59 -1.13 23.68
CA HIS A 64 15.71 -0.90 22.53
C HIS A 64 14.21 -0.92 22.90
N ILE A 65 13.88 -1.07 24.18
CA ILE A 65 12.50 -1.06 24.69
C ILE A 65 12.22 0.31 25.32
N ASP A 66 11.15 0.96 24.88
CA ASP A 66 10.60 2.21 25.38
C ASP A 66 9.15 2.00 25.89
N GLU A 67 8.56 3.00 26.54
CA GLU A 67 7.19 2.87 27.07
C GLU A 67 6.16 2.68 25.95
N ALA A 68 6.46 3.11 24.72
CA ALA A 68 5.56 2.95 23.59
C ALA A 68 5.45 1.48 23.17
N ASN A 69 6.58 0.75 23.15
CA ASN A 69 6.67 -0.65 22.69
C ASN A 69 6.66 -1.68 23.84
N PHE A 70 6.89 -1.29 25.09
CA PHE A 70 6.88 -2.19 26.25
C PHE A 70 5.53 -2.91 26.44
N GLY A 71 4.44 -2.22 26.13
CA GLY A 71 3.11 -2.82 26.13
C GLY A 71 2.98 -4.01 25.17
N PHE A 72 3.70 -4.02 24.05
CA PHE A 72 3.71 -5.15 23.11
C PHE A 72 4.56 -6.31 23.62
N VAL A 73 5.72 -6.02 24.23
CA VAL A 73 6.58 -7.04 24.86
C VAL A 73 5.84 -7.77 25.99
N THR A 74 4.97 -7.03 26.69
CA THR A 74 4.22 -7.53 27.83
C THR A 74 2.83 -8.08 27.47
N GLY A 75 2.45 -8.04 26.19
CA GLY A 75 1.12 -8.44 25.73
C GLY A 75 -0.02 -7.55 26.24
N LYS A 76 0.29 -6.38 26.82
CA LYS A 76 -0.67 -5.36 27.26
C LYS A 76 -1.30 -4.59 26.10
N LYS A 77 -0.53 -4.35 25.03
CA LYS A 77 -1.01 -3.67 23.81
C LYS A 77 -1.32 -4.69 22.73
N ALA A 78 -2.49 -4.57 22.14
CA ALA A 78 -2.91 -5.39 21.01
C ALA A 78 -2.39 -4.82 19.68
N PHE A 79 -2.33 -5.69 18.67
CA PHE A 79 -2.07 -5.29 17.28
C PHE A 79 -3.11 -4.26 16.80
N ASN A 80 -2.66 -3.30 16.01
CA ASN A 80 -3.37 -2.17 15.41
C ASN A 80 -3.73 -1.02 16.34
N GLU A 81 -3.38 -1.04 17.63
CA GLU A 81 -3.73 0.07 18.54
C GLU A 81 -3.07 1.39 18.11
N TYR A 82 -1.76 1.36 17.85
CA TYR A 82 -1.01 2.55 17.45
C TYR A 82 -1.44 3.02 16.07
N LEU A 83 -1.55 2.10 15.11
CA LEU A 83 -2.02 2.40 13.75
C LEU A 83 -3.41 3.03 13.77
N THR A 84 -4.34 2.45 14.54
CA THR A 84 -5.73 2.95 14.58
C THR A 84 -5.77 4.37 15.12
N LYS A 85 -5.05 4.63 16.22
CA LYS A 85 -4.99 5.97 16.82
C LYS A 85 -4.34 6.98 15.88
N ALA A 86 -3.14 6.69 15.41
CA ALA A 86 -2.38 7.60 14.55
C ALA A 86 -3.14 7.94 13.26
N LEU A 87 -3.76 6.95 12.61
CA LEU A 87 -4.48 7.19 11.36
C LEU A 87 -5.80 7.93 11.56
N ILE A 88 -6.59 7.60 12.59
CA ILE A 88 -7.85 8.32 12.81
C ILE A 88 -7.59 9.80 13.15
N GLU A 89 -6.52 10.08 13.90
CA GLU A 89 -6.08 11.43 14.23
C GLU A 89 -5.53 12.17 13.01
N ALA A 90 -4.78 11.48 12.14
CA ALA A 90 -4.23 12.06 10.91
C ALA A 90 -5.32 12.48 9.91
N ILE A 91 -6.38 11.68 9.77
CA ILE A 91 -7.44 11.95 8.78
C ILE A 91 -8.57 12.84 9.31
N GLN A 92 -8.54 13.24 10.59
CA GLN A 92 -9.68 13.90 11.24
C GLN A 92 -10.09 15.22 10.56
N ALA A 93 -9.13 15.96 10.02
CA ALA A 93 -9.38 17.25 9.36
C ALA A 93 -10.10 17.07 8.01
N ASP A 94 -9.93 15.90 7.39
CA ASP A 94 -10.33 15.59 6.02
C ASP A 94 -11.52 14.61 5.96
N CYS A 95 -11.81 13.94 7.09
CA CYS A 95 -12.83 12.91 7.19
C CYS A 95 -13.82 13.21 8.33
N LEU A 96 -15.01 13.70 7.96
CA LEU A 96 -16.08 14.05 8.91
C LEU A 96 -16.46 12.89 9.87
N PRO A 97 -16.56 11.62 9.41
CA PRO A 97 -16.76 10.52 10.35
C PRO A 97 -15.64 10.33 11.38
N ALA A 98 -14.38 10.56 11.01
CA ALA A 98 -13.24 10.47 11.93
C ALA A 98 -13.29 11.60 12.96
N GLN A 99 -13.55 12.84 12.52
CA GLN A 99 -13.78 13.98 13.40
C GLN A 99 -14.88 13.68 14.44
N ARG A 100 -16.06 13.27 13.97
CA ARG A 100 -17.21 12.94 14.84
C ARG A 100 -16.93 11.79 15.80
N PHE A 101 -16.07 10.86 15.40
CA PHE A 101 -15.64 9.77 16.27
C PHE A 101 -14.76 10.31 17.39
N LEU A 102 -13.72 11.08 17.07
CA LEU A 102 -12.79 11.67 18.04
C LEU A 102 -13.48 12.61 19.03
N GLU A 103 -14.45 13.41 18.58
CA GLU A 103 -15.27 14.24 19.46
C GLU A 103 -15.99 13.40 20.53
N LYS A 104 -16.52 12.23 20.17
CA LYS A 104 -17.26 11.33 21.07
C LYS A 104 -16.37 10.59 22.06
N VAL A 105 -15.13 10.30 21.69
CA VAL A 105 -14.19 9.54 22.52
C VAL A 105 -13.21 10.43 23.28
N SER A 106 -13.29 11.75 23.11
CA SER A 106 -12.40 12.74 23.74
C SER A 106 -12.29 12.65 25.27
N ALA A 107 -13.34 12.16 25.95
CA ALA A 107 -13.37 11.97 27.40
C ALA A 107 -12.98 10.54 27.85
N ILE A 108 -12.65 9.65 26.90
CA ILE A 108 -12.34 8.25 27.17
C ILE A 108 -10.83 8.06 26.97
N GLU A 109 -10.11 7.91 28.08
CA GLU A 109 -8.68 7.59 28.07
C GLU A 109 -8.44 6.19 27.47
N ASP A 110 -7.36 6.07 26.69
CA ASP A 110 -6.92 4.83 26.03
C ASP A 110 -8.02 4.11 25.24
N TRP A 111 -8.90 4.85 24.57
CA TRP A 111 -10.02 4.29 23.81
C TRP A 111 -9.56 3.29 22.73
N GLU A 112 -8.33 3.42 22.24
CA GLU A 112 -7.72 2.54 21.23
C GLU A 112 -7.54 1.10 21.72
N THR A 113 -7.39 0.91 23.04
CA THR A 113 -7.29 -0.40 23.72
C THR A 113 -8.66 -1.04 23.93
N GLN A 114 -9.74 -0.24 23.91
CA GLN A 114 -11.09 -0.71 24.15
C GLN A 114 -11.70 -1.26 22.86
N MET A 115 -11.73 -2.59 22.73
CA MET A 115 -12.15 -3.30 21.50
C MET A 115 -13.41 -2.74 20.84
N ARG A 116 -14.48 -2.47 21.60
CA ARG A 116 -15.76 -1.95 21.06
C ARG A 116 -15.62 -0.56 20.41
N ILE A 117 -14.73 0.26 20.96
CA ILE A 117 -14.52 1.64 20.50
C ILE A 117 -13.51 1.64 19.35
N SER A 118 -12.38 0.96 19.56
CA SER A 118 -11.31 0.76 18.58
C SER A 118 -11.81 0.14 17.27
N ASP A 119 -12.73 -0.82 17.34
CA ASP A 119 -13.35 -1.42 16.15
C ASP A 119 -14.13 -0.41 15.30
N LYS A 120 -14.73 0.61 15.93
CA LYS A 120 -15.43 1.66 15.19
C LYS A 120 -14.46 2.60 14.47
N ALA A 121 -13.33 2.94 15.10
CA ALA A 121 -12.27 3.69 14.43
C ALA A 121 -11.67 2.91 13.25
N LYS A 122 -11.42 1.61 13.43
CA LYS A 122 -10.92 0.70 12.39
C LYS A 122 -11.85 0.65 11.18
N GLU A 123 -13.16 0.54 11.40
CA GLU A 123 -14.16 0.65 10.34
C GLU A 123 -14.06 2.00 9.62
N ILE A 124 -13.98 3.11 10.35
CA ILE A 124 -13.84 4.46 9.78
C ILE A 124 -12.63 4.57 8.87
N ILE A 125 -11.45 4.18 9.36
CA ILE A 125 -10.21 4.21 8.59
C ILE A 125 -10.36 3.37 7.31
N ALA A 126 -10.89 2.15 7.43
CA ALA A 126 -10.96 1.20 6.32
C ALA A 126 -11.89 1.65 5.17
N TYR A 127 -12.99 2.35 5.46
CA TYR A 127 -13.83 2.91 4.38
C TYR A 127 -13.42 4.31 3.93
N SER A 128 -12.63 5.04 4.73
CA SER A 128 -12.24 6.42 4.40
C SER A 128 -11.07 6.48 3.45
N PHE A 129 -10.05 5.63 3.63
CA PHE A 129 -8.92 5.59 2.71
C PHE A 129 -9.35 5.07 1.33
N VAL A 130 -8.74 5.63 0.27
CA VAL A 130 -8.94 5.23 -1.13
C VAL A 130 -9.04 3.70 -1.28
N GLY A 131 -10.04 3.24 -2.02
CA GLY A 131 -10.65 1.93 -1.81
C GLY A 131 -9.70 0.74 -1.79
N VAL A 132 -8.70 0.70 -2.68
CA VAL A 132 -7.69 -0.36 -2.69
C VAL A 132 -6.90 -0.41 -1.38
N ILE A 133 -6.48 0.75 -0.85
CA ILE A 133 -5.74 0.84 0.43
C ILE A 133 -6.67 0.53 1.61
N GLY A 134 -7.89 1.06 1.60
CA GLY A 134 -8.90 0.79 2.63
C GLY A 134 -9.20 -0.71 2.82
N ILE A 135 -9.34 -1.46 1.72
CA ILE A 135 -9.50 -2.93 1.75
C ILE A 135 -8.29 -3.61 2.40
N GLN A 136 -7.07 -3.15 2.11
CA GLN A 136 -5.87 -3.75 2.69
C GLN A 136 -5.74 -3.44 4.18
N LEU A 137 -6.09 -2.23 4.61
CA LEU A 137 -6.16 -1.83 6.02
C LEU A 137 -7.18 -2.69 6.79
N SER A 138 -8.37 -2.92 6.22
CA SER A 138 -9.35 -3.82 6.83
C SER A 138 -8.80 -5.24 7.05
N LYS A 139 -8.00 -5.75 6.10
CA LYS A 139 -7.36 -7.06 6.22
C LYS A 139 -6.26 -7.07 7.28
N LEU A 140 -5.43 -6.03 7.35
CA LEU A 140 -4.42 -5.87 8.40
C LEU A 140 -5.06 -5.88 9.80
N MET A 141 -6.16 -5.11 9.94
CA MET A 141 -6.94 -5.05 11.18
C MET A 141 -7.55 -6.39 11.55
N ALA A 142 -7.99 -7.19 10.58
CA ALA A 142 -8.46 -8.54 10.81
C ALA A 142 -7.32 -9.48 11.27
N ILE A 143 -6.13 -9.39 10.66
CA ILE A 143 -4.95 -10.16 11.08
C ILE A 143 -4.63 -9.88 12.55
N GLY A 144 -4.67 -8.62 12.97
CA GLY A 144 -4.38 -8.27 14.36
C GLY A 144 -5.37 -8.86 15.38
N LYS A 145 -6.58 -9.27 14.97
CA LYS A 145 -7.57 -9.97 15.82
C LYS A 145 -7.36 -11.48 15.89
N GLU A 146 -6.52 -12.06 15.03
CA GLU A 146 -6.22 -13.50 15.05
C GLU A 146 -5.50 -13.89 16.36
N ASP A 147 -5.57 -15.16 16.75
CA ASP A 147 -4.82 -15.65 17.90
C ASP A 147 -3.30 -15.52 17.67
N PHE A 148 -2.55 -15.32 18.75
CA PHE A 148 -1.11 -15.14 18.67
C PHE A 148 -0.41 -16.39 18.11
N SER A 149 0.38 -16.19 17.05
CA SER A 149 1.22 -17.23 16.44
C SER A 149 2.40 -16.58 15.71
N GLU A 150 3.45 -17.36 15.43
CA GLU A 150 4.55 -16.91 14.57
C GLU A 150 4.06 -16.59 13.14
N ALA A 151 3.15 -17.42 12.63
CA ALA A 151 2.50 -17.19 11.34
C ALA A 151 1.76 -15.84 11.30
N LYS A 152 1.08 -15.46 12.38
CA LYS A 152 0.44 -14.14 12.52
C LYS A 152 1.47 -13.02 12.47
N GLN A 153 2.58 -13.12 13.21
CA GLN A 153 3.64 -12.09 13.22
C GLN A 153 4.16 -11.83 11.80
N ARG A 154 4.53 -12.92 11.10
CA ARG A 154 4.99 -12.86 9.71
C ARG A 154 3.96 -12.19 8.79
N LYS A 155 2.73 -12.70 8.80
CA LYS A 155 1.62 -12.21 7.96
C LYS A 155 1.31 -10.74 8.24
N TYR A 156 1.43 -10.30 9.49
CA TYR A 156 1.20 -8.91 9.89
C TYR A 156 2.28 -7.98 9.33
N ILE A 157 3.56 -8.32 9.50
CA ILE A 157 4.69 -7.55 8.94
C ILE A 157 4.59 -7.49 7.41
N GLU A 158 4.39 -8.65 6.76
CA GLU A 158 4.18 -8.74 5.29
C GLU A 158 3.04 -7.83 4.83
N LYS A 159 1.94 -7.78 5.58
CA LYS A 159 0.80 -6.94 5.23
C LYS A 159 1.10 -5.46 5.40
N CYS A 160 1.83 -5.06 6.44
CA CYS A 160 2.26 -3.67 6.61
C CYS A 160 3.16 -3.21 5.45
N LEU A 161 4.17 -4.03 5.10
CA LEU A 161 5.06 -3.77 3.97
C LEU A 161 4.30 -3.66 2.65
N HIS A 162 3.36 -4.58 2.42
CA HIS A 162 2.53 -4.57 1.22
C HIS A 162 1.68 -3.29 1.12
N ILE A 163 1.02 -2.85 2.21
CA ILE A 163 0.22 -1.63 2.20
C ILE A 163 1.10 -0.41 1.91
N ALA A 164 2.27 -0.32 2.55
CA ALA A 164 3.17 0.80 2.32
C ALA A 164 3.61 0.88 0.86
N LYS A 165 3.96 -0.27 0.28
CA LYS A 165 4.37 -0.40 -1.12
C LYS A 165 3.29 0.03 -2.09
N ARG A 166 2.07 -0.49 -1.92
CA ARG A 166 0.94 -0.17 -2.79
C ARG A 166 0.47 1.28 -2.64
N SER A 167 0.67 1.89 -1.48
CA SER A 167 0.39 3.31 -1.26
C SER A 167 1.37 4.19 -2.06
N LEU A 168 2.67 3.87 -2.04
CA LEU A 168 3.66 4.55 -2.86
C LEU A 168 3.43 4.31 -4.36
N ASP A 169 3.12 3.09 -4.76
CA ASP A 169 2.79 2.78 -6.16
C ASP A 169 1.60 3.57 -6.66
N LEU A 170 0.52 3.66 -5.88
CA LEU A 170 -0.67 4.43 -6.27
C LEU A 170 -0.31 5.90 -6.58
N ILE A 171 0.52 6.50 -5.74
CA ILE A 171 0.98 7.89 -5.93
C ILE A 171 1.89 7.99 -7.16
N ASN A 172 2.89 7.11 -7.27
CA ASN A 172 3.82 7.08 -8.40
C ASN A 172 3.10 6.85 -9.73
N PHE A 173 2.14 5.93 -9.77
CA PHE A 173 1.35 5.62 -10.96
C PHE A 173 0.42 6.76 -11.33
N SER A 174 -0.15 7.47 -10.35
CA SER A 174 -0.92 8.70 -10.62
C SER A 174 -0.06 9.77 -11.30
N LEU A 175 1.17 9.98 -10.81
CA LEU A 175 2.13 10.91 -11.40
C LEU A 175 2.62 10.45 -12.78
N LEU A 176 2.92 9.16 -12.96
CA LEU A 176 3.36 8.59 -14.25
C LEU A 176 2.27 8.67 -15.31
N SER A 177 1.02 8.31 -14.99
CA SER A 177 -0.11 8.45 -15.90
C SER A 177 -0.27 9.90 -16.34
N ARG A 178 -0.30 10.85 -15.39
CA ARG A 178 -0.46 12.26 -15.73
C ARG A 178 0.72 12.82 -16.51
N LEU A 179 1.94 12.36 -16.22
CA LEU A 179 3.13 12.74 -16.96
C LEU A 179 3.09 12.21 -18.39
N TRP A 180 2.63 10.97 -18.58
CA TRP A 180 2.47 10.37 -19.90
C TRP A 180 1.45 11.13 -20.75
N ASP A 181 0.27 11.44 -20.20
CA ASP A 181 -0.76 12.25 -20.87
C ASP A 181 -0.19 13.61 -21.29
N ALA A 182 0.43 14.32 -20.33
CA ALA A 182 1.00 15.64 -20.59
C ALA A 182 2.11 15.59 -21.66
N GLN A 183 2.93 14.53 -21.67
CA GLN A 183 4.00 14.34 -22.65
C GLN A 183 3.45 14.06 -24.06
N ASN A 184 2.31 13.37 -24.18
CA ASN A 184 1.60 13.20 -25.45
C ASN A 184 1.01 14.52 -25.96
N GLU A 185 0.49 15.37 -25.07
CA GLU A 185 -0.04 16.69 -25.41
C GLU A 185 1.08 17.67 -25.84
N GLN A 186 2.17 17.70 -25.08
CA GLN A 186 3.31 18.58 -25.32
C GLN A 186 4.61 17.87 -24.96
N PRO A 187 5.44 17.46 -25.94
CA PRO A 187 6.71 16.82 -25.64
C PRO A 187 7.66 17.73 -24.84
N ARG A 188 8.17 17.21 -23.73
CA ARG A 188 9.16 17.85 -22.85
C ARG A 188 10.48 17.10 -22.89
N GLN A 189 11.56 17.79 -22.52
CA GLN A 189 12.88 17.20 -22.38
C GLN A 189 13.17 16.93 -20.91
N PHE A 190 13.49 15.68 -20.59
CA PHE A 190 13.93 15.28 -19.26
C PHE A 190 15.46 15.20 -19.20
N SER A 191 16.01 15.60 -18.06
CA SER A 191 17.44 15.43 -17.75
C SER A 191 17.85 13.96 -17.76
N LYS A 192 19.16 13.70 -17.89
CA LYS A 192 19.70 12.33 -17.86
C LYS A 192 19.28 11.58 -16.59
N ASP A 193 19.41 12.21 -15.43
CA ASP A 193 19.05 11.59 -14.14
C ASP A 193 17.55 11.26 -14.05
N GLN A 194 16.68 12.13 -14.56
CA GLN A 194 15.24 11.87 -14.64
C GLN A 194 14.95 10.68 -15.55
N LYS A 195 15.56 10.64 -16.74
CA LYS A 195 15.41 9.51 -17.68
C LYS A 195 15.93 8.21 -17.09
N THR A 196 17.08 8.22 -16.39
CA THR A 196 17.63 7.02 -15.73
C THR A 196 16.68 6.48 -14.67
N ALA A 197 16.11 7.34 -13.82
CA ALA A 197 15.17 6.89 -12.80
C ALA A 197 13.85 6.36 -13.39
N LEU A 198 13.34 7.00 -14.45
CA LEU A 198 12.16 6.52 -15.19
C LEU A 198 12.46 5.18 -15.89
N ALA A 199 13.59 5.06 -16.57
CA ALA A 199 14.02 3.82 -17.23
C ALA A 199 14.17 2.68 -16.22
N HIS A 200 14.81 2.95 -15.08
CA HIS A 200 14.91 1.98 -13.99
C HIS A 200 13.53 1.50 -13.55
N HIS A 201 12.48 2.34 -13.54
CA HIS A 201 11.14 1.88 -13.19
C HIS A 201 10.52 0.99 -14.27
N PHE A 202 10.61 1.37 -15.54
CA PHE A 202 9.99 0.65 -16.65
C PHE A 202 10.66 -0.68 -16.98
N ASP A 203 11.97 -0.77 -16.77
CA ASP A 203 12.80 -1.89 -17.24
C ASP A 203 13.26 -2.82 -16.11
N HIS A 204 12.78 -2.62 -14.87
CA HIS A 204 13.24 -3.43 -13.75
C HIS A 204 12.70 -4.87 -13.83
N PRO A 205 13.56 -5.90 -13.75
CA PRO A 205 13.13 -7.30 -13.74
C PRO A 205 12.54 -7.75 -12.41
N PHE A 206 12.74 -6.96 -11.35
CA PHE A 206 12.25 -7.28 -10.01
C PHE A 206 11.29 -6.21 -9.52
N GLU A 207 10.56 -6.54 -8.46
CA GLU A 207 9.71 -5.56 -7.82
C GLU A 207 10.56 -4.52 -7.09
N PRO A 208 10.36 -3.21 -7.35
CA PRO A 208 11.12 -2.16 -6.67
C PRO A 208 10.98 -2.23 -5.15
N SER A 209 12.05 -1.98 -4.43
CA SER A 209 12.03 -1.75 -2.98
C SER A 209 11.34 -0.44 -2.63
N LEU A 210 10.91 -0.27 -1.38
CA LEU A 210 10.28 0.98 -0.90
C LEU A 210 11.18 2.20 -1.10
N ASP A 211 12.49 2.03 -0.94
CA ASP A 211 13.50 3.06 -1.15
C ASP A 211 13.60 3.46 -2.64
N GLU A 212 13.47 2.51 -3.56
CA GLU A 212 13.41 2.80 -5.00
C GLU A 212 12.10 3.48 -5.40
N GLN A 213 10.97 3.06 -4.81
CA GLN A 213 9.68 3.73 -5.02
C GLN A 213 9.69 5.17 -4.48
N PHE A 214 10.31 5.41 -3.33
CA PHE A 214 10.51 6.75 -2.77
C PHE A 214 11.41 7.61 -3.66
N ARG A 215 12.51 7.05 -4.19
CA ARG A 215 13.37 7.76 -5.17
C ARG A 215 12.60 8.14 -6.43
N LEU A 216 11.77 7.23 -6.95
CA LEU A 216 10.91 7.50 -8.10
C LEU A 216 9.94 8.64 -7.78
N LEU A 217 9.29 8.62 -6.61
CA LEU A 217 8.40 9.69 -6.16
C LEU A 217 9.12 11.05 -6.12
N ALA A 218 10.33 11.10 -5.54
CA ALA A 218 11.13 12.32 -5.49
C ALA A 218 11.52 12.83 -6.89
N VAL A 219 11.81 11.93 -7.84
CA VAL A 219 12.09 12.30 -9.23
C VAL A 219 10.84 12.84 -9.93
N LEU A 220 9.71 12.14 -9.82
CA LEU A 220 8.44 12.56 -10.41
C LEU A 220 8.00 13.92 -9.83
N HIS A 221 8.01 14.08 -8.52
CA HIS A 221 7.70 15.36 -7.87
C HIS A 221 8.58 16.50 -8.41
N ARG A 222 9.89 16.26 -8.58
CA ARG A 222 10.81 17.25 -9.16
C ARG A 222 10.46 17.60 -10.61
N ILE A 223 10.06 16.62 -11.43
CA ILE A 223 9.58 16.86 -12.80
C ILE A 223 8.36 17.79 -12.78
N PHE A 224 7.38 17.51 -11.92
CA PHE A 224 6.17 18.35 -11.82
C PHE A 224 6.45 19.75 -11.24
N SER A 225 7.41 19.85 -10.31
CA SER A 225 7.77 21.13 -9.66
C SER A 225 8.59 22.06 -10.55
N GLN A 226 9.21 21.56 -11.62
CA GLN A 226 10.00 22.38 -12.54
C GLN A 226 9.08 23.28 -13.37
N LYS A 227 9.19 24.60 -13.17
CA LYS A 227 8.38 25.61 -13.88
C LYS A 227 8.43 25.47 -15.40
N GLU A 228 9.57 25.07 -15.94
CA GLU A 228 9.79 24.84 -17.38
C GLU A 228 8.89 23.75 -17.96
N ASN A 229 8.46 22.79 -17.13
CA ASN A 229 7.58 21.71 -17.56
C ASN A 229 6.10 22.14 -17.57
N ALA A 230 5.71 23.21 -16.85
CA ALA A 230 4.32 23.67 -16.77
C ALA A 230 3.30 22.53 -16.51
N LEU A 231 3.66 21.61 -15.60
CA LEU A 231 2.83 20.47 -15.24
C LEU A 231 1.96 20.79 -14.02
N VAL A 232 0.76 20.23 -14.00
CA VAL A 232 -0.15 20.30 -12.84
C VAL A 232 -0.12 18.96 -12.14
N PHE A 233 0.09 18.97 -10.83
CA PHE A 233 0.06 17.76 -10.03
C PHE A 233 -1.32 17.09 -10.13
N PRO A 234 -1.39 15.77 -10.42
CA PRO A 234 -2.65 15.04 -10.46
C PRO A 234 -3.29 14.91 -9.06
N LEU A 235 -2.46 14.96 -8.02
CA LEU A 235 -2.86 14.99 -6.62
C LEU A 235 -2.38 16.34 -6.06
N PRO A 236 -3.24 17.37 -5.94
CA PRO A 236 -2.82 18.73 -5.59
C PRO A 236 -2.06 18.82 -4.26
N GLU A 237 -2.36 17.93 -3.32
CA GLU A 237 -1.68 17.87 -2.03
C GLU A 237 -0.17 17.63 -2.17
N LEU A 238 0.28 16.99 -3.26
CA LEU A 238 1.69 16.75 -3.54
C LEU A 238 2.49 17.99 -3.93
N GLU A 239 1.85 19.12 -4.28
CA GLU A 239 2.58 20.32 -4.70
C GLU A 239 3.54 20.83 -3.60
N ASN A 240 3.20 20.59 -2.33
CA ASN A 240 3.98 21.02 -1.17
C ASN A 240 4.84 19.90 -0.56
N PHE A 241 5.02 18.77 -1.25
CA PHE A 241 5.72 17.59 -0.70
C PHE A 241 7.25 17.70 -0.75
N GLY A 242 7.81 18.78 -1.31
CA GLY A 242 9.26 18.92 -1.49
C GLY A 242 10.10 18.58 -0.25
N VAL A 243 9.71 19.10 0.93
CA VAL A 243 10.41 18.82 2.20
C VAL A 243 10.25 17.37 2.65
N ALA A 244 9.07 16.78 2.42
CA ALA A 244 8.77 15.39 2.77
C ALA A 244 9.51 14.38 1.86
N LEU A 245 10.16 14.84 0.78
CA LEU A 245 10.89 14.01 -0.18
C LEU A 245 12.42 14.19 -0.09
N GLU A 246 12.91 14.96 0.88
CA GLU A 246 14.33 15.08 1.18
C GLU A 246 14.90 13.78 1.79
N ALA A 247 16.21 13.56 1.66
CA ALA A 247 16.87 12.30 2.05
C ALA A 247 16.79 11.97 3.56
N ASP A 248 16.58 12.97 4.41
CA ASP A 248 16.43 12.80 5.87
C ASP A 248 15.04 13.16 6.38
N SER A 249 14.08 13.33 5.48
CA SER A 249 12.67 13.50 5.82
C SER A 249 12.11 12.29 6.58
N ILE A 250 10.99 12.50 7.28
CA ILE A 250 10.24 11.44 7.95
C ILE A 250 9.91 10.32 6.96
N LEU A 251 9.42 10.66 5.76
CA LEU A 251 9.04 9.66 4.76
C LEU A 251 10.24 8.83 4.27
N SER A 252 11.42 9.44 4.09
CA SER A 252 12.64 8.70 3.75
C SER A 252 13.07 7.75 4.86
N GLN A 253 13.02 8.21 6.13
CA GLN A 253 13.35 7.38 7.28
C GLN A 253 12.40 6.18 7.41
N VAL A 254 11.10 6.41 7.18
CA VAL A 254 10.08 5.36 7.18
C VAL A 254 10.34 4.32 6.09
N CYS A 255 10.64 4.75 4.86
CA CYS A 255 10.97 3.82 3.77
C CYS A 255 12.22 2.99 4.07
N ARG A 256 13.24 3.59 4.70
CA ARG A 256 14.44 2.88 5.15
C ARG A 256 14.14 1.87 6.26
N ALA A 257 13.33 2.24 7.25
CA ALA A 257 12.94 1.35 8.35
C ALA A 257 12.14 0.14 7.86
N LEU A 258 11.16 0.37 6.98
CA LEU A 258 10.39 -0.71 6.35
C LEU A 258 11.25 -1.60 5.46
N LYS A 259 12.23 -1.05 4.74
CA LYS A 259 13.20 -1.87 3.99
C LYS A 259 14.01 -2.79 4.92
N ALA A 260 14.50 -2.26 6.06
CA ALA A 260 15.22 -3.07 7.04
C ALA A 260 14.34 -4.17 7.65
N LEU A 261 13.05 -3.91 7.88
CA LEU A 261 12.08 -4.92 8.30
C LEU A 261 11.87 -6.01 7.23
N ASN A 262 11.80 -5.63 5.95
CA ASN A 262 11.73 -6.61 4.86
C ASN A 262 12.96 -7.54 4.84
N GLU A 263 14.16 -6.98 5.01
CA GLU A 263 15.40 -7.77 5.07
C GLU A 263 15.45 -8.74 6.27
N LYS A 264 14.90 -8.34 7.42
CA LYS A 264 14.74 -9.21 8.60
C LYS A 264 13.74 -10.33 8.33
N LEU A 265 12.62 -9.99 7.70
CA LEU A 265 11.56 -10.93 7.33
C LEU A 265 12.08 -12.02 6.39
N ASP A 266 12.84 -11.63 5.35
CA ASP A 266 13.45 -12.55 4.39
C ASP A 266 14.42 -13.55 5.05
N LYS A 267 15.11 -13.11 6.12
CA LYS A 267 16.03 -13.94 6.91
C LYS A 267 15.34 -14.73 8.02
N ALA A 268 14.02 -14.60 8.17
CA ALA A 268 13.26 -15.12 9.32
C ALA A 268 13.79 -14.65 10.68
N GLN A 269 14.33 -13.44 10.75
CA GLN A 269 14.93 -12.81 11.94
C GLN A 269 14.04 -11.69 12.48
N TYR A 270 12.80 -12.03 12.84
CA TYR A 270 11.82 -11.05 13.31
C TYR A 270 11.19 -11.44 14.64
N ASP A 271 10.68 -10.44 15.37
CA ASP A 271 9.98 -10.62 16.63
C ASP A 271 8.74 -9.72 16.81
N LEU A 272 8.23 -9.70 18.04
CA LEU A 272 7.07 -8.88 18.41
C LEU A 272 7.36 -7.38 18.32
N LEU A 273 8.59 -6.96 18.60
CA LEU A 273 8.98 -5.55 18.45
C LEU A 273 9.00 -5.17 16.97
N ASP A 274 9.42 -6.07 16.09
CA ASP A 274 9.35 -5.84 14.64
C ASP A 274 7.90 -5.71 14.14
N CYS A 275 6.93 -6.38 14.76
CA CYS A 275 5.51 -6.19 14.45
C CYS A 275 5.01 -4.79 14.83
N PHE A 276 5.40 -4.31 16.02
CA PHE A 276 5.07 -2.95 16.47
C PHE A 276 5.76 -1.91 15.59
N GLU A 277 7.02 -2.13 15.24
CA GLU A 277 7.76 -1.25 14.35
C GLU A 277 7.12 -1.20 12.97
N ALA A 278 6.74 -2.35 12.39
CA ALA A 278 6.03 -2.39 11.12
C ALA A 278 4.70 -1.61 11.17
N GLU A 279 3.96 -1.73 12.26
CA GLU A 279 2.72 -0.98 12.50
C GLU A 279 2.98 0.53 12.58
N LYS A 280 3.97 0.93 13.36
CA LYS A 280 4.35 2.34 13.57
C LYS A 280 4.78 2.98 12.25
N GLN A 281 5.69 2.33 11.53
CA GLN A 281 6.21 2.82 10.26
C GLN A 281 5.11 2.92 9.20
N LEU A 282 4.19 1.96 9.13
CA LEU A 282 3.03 2.06 8.25
C LEU A 282 2.14 3.26 8.62
N ALA A 283 1.89 3.46 9.91
CA ALA A 283 1.07 4.57 10.39
C ALA A 283 1.69 5.92 10.03
N GLU A 284 3.00 6.08 10.23
CA GLU A 284 3.74 7.29 9.86
C GLU A 284 3.69 7.55 8.36
N LEU A 285 3.86 6.51 7.52
CA LEU A 285 3.74 6.62 6.07
C LEU A 285 2.34 7.11 5.64
N LEU A 286 1.30 6.44 6.12
CA LEU A 286 -0.09 6.75 5.74
C LEU A 286 -0.57 8.08 6.34
N ALA A 287 0.01 8.52 7.46
CA ALA A 287 -0.22 9.86 7.99
C ALA A 287 0.35 10.95 7.06
N GLN A 288 1.48 10.71 6.37
CA GLN A 288 1.94 11.61 5.30
C GLN A 288 0.99 11.59 4.09
N PHE A 289 0.32 10.46 3.84
CA PHE A 289 -0.62 10.28 2.73
C PHE A 289 -2.08 10.36 3.19
N HIS A 290 -2.38 11.10 4.27
CA HIS A 290 -3.73 11.22 4.82
C HIS A 290 -4.73 11.74 3.79
N PHE A 291 -4.28 12.59 2.85
CA PHE A 291 -5.10 13.14 1.77
C PHE A 291 -5.71 12.08 0.84
N LEU A 292 -5.22 10.83 0.85
CA LEU A 292 -5.82 9.73 0.09
C LEU A 292 -7.27 9.43 0.51
N VAL A 293 -7.75 9.96 1.64
CA VAL A 293 -9.17 9.89 2.01
C VAL A 293 -10.09 10.76 1.13
N HIS A 294 -9.54 11.68 0.34
CA HIS A 294 -10.30 12.50 -0.60
C HIS A 294 -10.61 11.78 -1.92
N TYR A 295 -10.01 10.61 -2.15
CA TYR A 295 -10.00 9.96 -3.45
C TYR A 295 -10.80 8.66 -3.45
N ASN A 296 -11.53 8.47 -4.54
CA ASN A 296 -12.29 7.28 -4.86
C ASN A 296 -11.64 6.56 -6.05
N MET A 297 -11.92 5.26 -6.18
CA MET A 297 -11.48 4.48 -7.33
C MET A 297 -12.64 3.77 -8.00
N ALA A 298 -12.56 3.65 -9.33
CA ALA A 298 -13.53 2.91 -10.12
C ALA A 298 -12.82 2.05 -11.16
N SER A 299 -13.34 0.84 -11.40
CA SER A 299 -12.98 0.01 -12.54
C SER A 299 -14.03 0.17 -13.63
N MET A 300 -13.65 0.75 -14.76
CA MET A 300 -14.49 0.89 -15.95
C MET A 300 -14.46 -0.41 -16.75
N LYS A 301 -15.60 -1.09 -16.83
CA LYS A 301 -15.70 -2.38 -17.54
C LYS A 301 -16.09 -2.20 -19.01
N HIS A 302 -17.09 -1.37 -19.27
CA HIS A 302 -17.61 -1.21 -20.63
C HIS A 302 -18.29 0.15 -20.80
N ILE A 303 -18.18 0.69 -22.01
CA ILE A 303 -18.84 1.93 -22.41
C ILE A 303 -19.70 1.62 -23.63
N GLY A 304 -21.02 1.64 -23.45
CA GLY A 304 -21.98 1.45 -24.53
C GLY A 304 -22.39 2.77 -25.17
N TYR A 305 -22.50 2.82 -26.50
CA TYR A 305 -23.07 3.97 -27.20
C TYR A 305 -24.59 3.83 -27.34
N ARG A 306 -25.34 4.89 -27.03
CA ARG A 306 -26.80 4.93 -27.18
C ARG A 306 -27.23 6.25 -27.82
N GLN A 307 -27.90 6.15 -28.97
CA GLN A 307 -28.53 7.28 -29.64
C GLN A 307 -29.96 6.91 -30.06
N ILE A 308 -30.94 7.67 -29.58
CA ILE A 308 -32.34 7.57 -30.03
C ILE A 308 -32.52 8.59 -31.16
N ARG A 309 -33.42 8.29 -32.12
CA ARG A 309 -33.58 9.03 -33.40
C ARG A 309 -33.62 10.56 -33.28
N GLU A 310 -34.17 11.09 -32.20
CA GLU A 310 -34.37 12.54 -31.97
C GLU A 310 -33.61 13.07 -30.73
N GLU A 311 -32.75 12.26 -30.12
CA GLU A 311 -31.98 12.64 -28.92
C GLU A 311 -30.49 12.74 -29.23
N ALA A 312 -29.79 13.55 -28.43
CA ALA A 312 -28.34 13.59 -28.46
C ALA A 312 -27.75 12.22 -28.07
N PRO A 313 -26.59 11.84 -28.64
CA PRO A 313 -25.92 10.61 -28.24
C PRO A 313 -25.52 10.66 -26.78
N HIS A 314 -25.59 9.51 -26.12
CA HIS A 314 -25.14 9.31 -24.75
C HIS A 314 -24.34 8.02 -24.65
N TYR A 315 -23.47 7.98 -23.65
CA TYR A 315 -22.65 6.85 -23.27
C TYR A 315 -23.19 6.21 -21.99
N LEU A 316 -23.19 4.88 -21.98
CA LEU A 316 -23.56 4.05 -20.85
C LEU A 316 -22.28 3.48 -20.23
N HIS A 317 -21.80 4.13 -19.20
CA HIS A 317 -20.60 3.72 -18.47
C HIS A 317 -20.97 2.67 -17.43
N ARG A 318 -20.47 1.45 -17.63
CA ARG A 318 -20.58 0.35 -16.67
C ARG A 318 -19.29 0.26 -15.87
N TYR A 319 -19.40 0.42 -14.56
CA TYR A 319 -18.23 0.50 -13.70
C TYR A 319 -18.48 -0.12 -12.32
N THR A 320 -17.42 -0.55 -11.67
CA THR A 320 -17.45 -1.01 -10.28
C THR A 320 -16.72 0.00 -9.41
N ALA A 321 -17.38 0.52 -8.38
CA ALA A 321 -16.72 1.35 -7.37
C ALA A 321 -15.80 0.45 -6.52
N LEU A 322 -14.54 0.82 -6.40
CA LEU A 322 -13.52 0.04 -5.70
C LEU A 322 -13.41 0.58 -4.26
N GLY A 323 -13.59 -0.30 -3.27
CA GLY A 323 -13.52 0.05 -1.85
C GLY A 323 -14.55 -0.70 -1.01
N ILE A 324 -14.64 -0.33 0.28
CA ILE A 324 -15.64 -0.89 1.20
C ILE A 324 -16.93 -0.08 1.06
N ASP A 325 -17.59 -0.24 -0.07
CA ASP A 325 -18.99 0.15 -0.19
C ASP A 325 -19.78 -0.85 0.66
N SER A 326 -20.64 -0.37 1.56
CA SER A 326 -21.37 -1.14 2.58
C SER A 326 -21.59 -2.64 2.26
N LYS A 327 -21.38 -3.54 3.25
CA LYS A 327 -21.38 -5.03 3.17
C LYS A 327 -22.44 -5.71 2.26
N ALA A 328 -23.48 -5.01 1.81
CA ALA A 328 -24.50 -5.49 0.90
C ALA A 328 -24.18 -5.35 -0.61
N ASN A 329 -23.21 -4.52 -1.04
CA ASN A 329 -22.98 -4.18 -2.45
C ASN A 329 -21.50 -4.13 -2.88
N LEU A 330 -20.60 -4.84 -2.18
CA LEU A 330 -19.22 -4.97 -2.64
C LEU A 330 -19.21 -5.54 -4.07
N ASP A 331 -18.57 -4.83 -4.99
CA ASP A 331 -18.45 -5.16 -6.41
C ASP A 331 -19.72 -5.05 -7.28
N ALA A 332 -20.80 -4.44 -6.78
CA ALA A 332 -21.98 -4.19 -7.62
C ALA A 332 -21.61 -3.26 -8.80
N GLU A 333 -21.92 -3.72 -10.01
CA GLU A 333 -21.80 -2.92 -11.23
C GLU A 333 -22.81 -1.76 -11.17
N LYS A 334 -22.28 -0.55 -11.24
CA LYS A 334 -23.01 0.71 -11.33
C LYS A 334 -23.06 1.16 -12.78
N ILE A 335 -24.10 1.90 -13.10
CA ILE A 335 -24.32 2.45 -14.44
C ILE A 335 -24.41 3.97 -14.32
N ASN A 336 -23.59 4.66 -15.10
CA ASN A 336 -23.68 6.11 -15.30
C ASN A 336 -24.08 6.40 -16.75
N TYR A 337 -25.06 7.28 -16.94
CA TYR A 337 -25.57 7.67 -18.26
C TYR A 337 -25.19 9.12 -18.53
N THR A 338 -24.23 9.34 -19.42
CA THR A 338 -23.55 10.63 -19.59
C THR A 338 -23.37 10.98 -21.08
N PRO A 339 -23.37 12.25 -21.48
CA PRO A 339 -23.05 12.65 -22.84
C PRO A 339 -21.56 12.54 -23.18
N GLU A 340 -20.68 12.37 -22.18
CA GLU A 340 -19.22 12.38 -22.36
C GLU A 340 -18.67 10.97 -22.65
N PRO A 341 -17.70 10.83 -23.57
CA PRO A 341 -16.99 9.56 -23.75
C PRO A 341 -16.10 9.25 -22.54
N GLY A 342 -15.51 8.05 -22.52
CA GLY A 342 -14.55 7.66 -21.50
C GLY A 342 -13.61 6.56 -21.98
N HIS A 343 -12.73 6.11 -21.10
CA HIS A 343 -11.82 5.00 -21.35
C HIS A 343 -12.43 3.68 -20.87
N THR A 344 -12.50 2.69 -21.74
CA THR A 344 -12.91 1.31 -21.38
C THR A 344 -11.72 0.56 -20.76
N ASP A 345 -12.02 -0.49 -20.00
CA ASP A 345 -11.01 -1.37 -19.40
C ASP A 345 -9.97 -0.60 -18.55
N ALA A 346 -10.42 0.46 -17.89
CA ALA A 346 -9.59 1.43 -17.21
C ALA A 346 -9.83 1.43 -15.70
N VAL A 347 -8.76 1.56 -14.92
CA VAL A 347 -8.88 1.86 -13.49
C VAL A 347 -8.70 3.36 -13.28
N LEU A 348 -9.70 4.00 -12.71
CA LEU A 348 -9.76 5.45 -12.52
C LEU A 348 -9.56 5.81 -11.05
N LEU A 349 -8.76 6.83 -10.78
CA LEU A 349 -8.64 7.51 -9.49
C LEU A 349 -9.25 8.91 -9.62
N PHE A 350 -10.18 9.29 -8.74
CA PHE A 350 -10.89 10.56 -8.86
C PHE A 350 -11.27 11.14 -7.51
N ARG A 351 -11.57 12.44 -7.49
CA ARG A 351 -12.01 13.17 -6.30
C ARG A 351 -13.49 13.55 -6.43
N GLY A 352 -14.24 13.43 -5.34
CA GLY A 352 -15.67 13.80 -5.32
C GLY A 352 -16.60 12.66 -5.72
N GLU A 353 -17.80 13.01 -6.21
CA GLU A 353 -18.89 12.07 -6.46
C GLU A 353 -18.86 11.43 -7.87
N ASP A 354 -18.20 12.07 -8.83
CA ASP A 354 -18.09 11.58 -10.20
C ASP A 354 -16.64 11.52 -10.68
N TYR A 355 -16.40 10.69 -11.68
CA TYR A 355 -15.07 10.38 -12.21
C TYR A 355 -14.73 11.14 -13.50
N ARG A 356 -15.41 12.25 -13.81
CA ARG A 356 -15.13 13.01 -15.04
C ARG A 356 -13.72 13.59 -15.02
N ASP A 357 -13.33 14.16 -13.90
CA ASP A 357 -11.96 14.64 -13.64
C ASP A 357 -11.12 13.54 -12.98
N SER A 358 -11.02 12.39 -13.65
CA SER A 358 -10.26 11.23 -13.16
C SER A 358 -8.86 11.13 -13.76
N ILE A 359 -7.99 10.46 -13.02
CA ILE A 359 -6.68 10.00 -13.47
C ILE A 359 -6.85 8.56 -13.95
N ASN A 360 -6.53 8.30 -15.22
CA ASN A 360 -6.50 6.94 -15.75
C ASN A 360 -5.20 6.25 -15.32
N LEU A 361 -5.32 5.24 -14.45
CA LEU A 361 -4.17 4.49 -13.92
C LEU A 361 -3.74 3.34 -14.82
N SER A 362 -4.51 2.98 -15.85
CA SER A 362 -4.06 2.02 -16.85
C SER A 362 -2.88 2.61 -17.65
N PRO A 363 -1.82 1.82 -17.93
CA PRO A 363 -1.69 0.38 -17.70
C PRO A 363 -1.08 0.00 -16.34
N PHE A 364 -0.67 0.94 -15.50
CA PHE A 364 0.04 0.65 -14.25
C PHE A 364 -0.83 -0.03 -13.18
N VAL A 365 -2.14 0.27 -13.18
CA VAL A 365 -3.15 -0.44 -12.39
C VAL A 365 -4.24 -0.90 -13.33
N ILE A 366 -4.56 -2.19 -13.28
CA ILE A 366 -5.58 -2.79 -14.14
C ILE A 366 -6.59 -3.58 -13.31
N ASP A 367 -7.78 -3.78 -13.87
CA ASP A 367 -8.72 -4.79 -13.39
C ASP A 367 -8.66 -5.99 -14.32
N TYR A 368 -8.02 -7.06 -13.85
CA TYR A 368 -7.89 -8.27 -14.66
C TYR A 368 -9.24 -8.85 -15.06
N ASN A 369 -10.23 -8.81 -14.16
CA ASN A 369 -11.56 -9.35 -14.44
C ASN A 369 -12.32 -8.50 -15.46
N ALA A 370 -12.09 -7.17 -15.50
CA ALA A 370 -12.62 -6.33 -16.56
C ALA A 370 -12.05 -6.75 -17.94
N LEU A 371 -10.72 -6.97 -18.01
CA LEU A 371 -10.03 -7.38 -19.22
C LEU A 371 -10.45 -8.77 -19.72
N THR A 372 -10.87 -9.67 -18.82
CA THR A 372 -11.25 -11.05 -19.14
C THR A 372 -12.75 -11.33 -19.13
N PHE A 373 -13.59 -10.29 -18.97
CA PHE A 373 -15.05 -10.38 -18.86
C PHE A 373 -15.55 -11.23 -17.68
N GLU A 374 -14.77 -11.28 -16.61
CA GLU A 374 -15.14 -11.96 -15.35
C GLU A 374 -15.94 -11.02 -14.42
N GLN A 375 -16.71 -11.62 -13.51
CA GLN A 375 -17.48 -10.88 -12.52
C GLN A 375 -16.59 -10.33 -11.39
N GLY A 376 -17.08 -9.30 -10.72
CA GLY A 376 -16.33 -8.60 -9.67
C GLY A 376 -15.16 -7.77 -10.21
N ALA A 377 -14.37 -7.19 -9.30
CA ALA A 377 -13.14 -6.49 -9.64
C ALA A 377 -11.93 -7.25 -9.09
N LYS A 378 -10.92 -7.46 -9.92
CA LYS A 378 -9.66 -8.10 -9.52
C LYS A 378 -8.48 -7.20 -9.87
N ILE A 379 -8.30 -6.20 -9.00
CA ILE A 379 -7.30 -5.15 -9.17
C ILE A 379 -5.90 -5.69 -8.98
N CYS A 380 -5.04 -5.39 -9.95
CA CYS A 380 -3.61 -5.66 -9.86
C CYS A 380 -2.79 -4.44 -10.26
N PHE A 381 -1.60 -4.37 -9.66
CA PHE A 381 -0.65 -3.29 -9.87
C PHE A 381 0.55 -3.85 -10.61
N PHE A 382 1.11 -3.05 -11.52
CA PHE A 382 2.37 -3.36 -12.19
C PHE A 382 3.48 -3.60 -11.15
N ARG A 383 4.29 -4.63 -11.41
CA ARG A 383 5.38 -5.08 -10.54
C ARG A 383 6.73 -4.90 -11.20
N SER A 384 6.90 -5.50 -12.37
CA SER A 384 8.18 -5.66 -13.06
C SER A 384 7.95 -6.03 -14.52
N SER A 385 8.98 -5.86 -15.35
CA SER A 385 8.99 -6.30 -16.74
C SER A 385 10.03 -7.40 -16.95
N ASP A 386 9.67 -8.46 -17.67
CA ASP A 386 10.65 -9.48 -18.05
C ASP A 386 11.57 -8.94 -19.17
N ILE A 387 12.88 -9.06 -18.97
CA ILE A 387 13.89 -8.54 -19.91
C ILE A 387 13.92 -9.35 -21.21
N ALA A 388 13.63 -10.66 -21.16
CA ALA A 388 13.79 -11.57 -22.29
C ALA A 388 12.69 -11.39 -23.34
N ASP A 389 11.44 -11.22 -22.91
CA ASP A 389 10.29 -11.13 -23.83
C ASP A 389 9.46 -9.85 -23.69
N GLY A 390 9.78 -8.99 -22.72
CA GLY A 390 9.05 -7.76 -22.45
C GLY A 390 7.62 -8.00 -21.98
N SER A 391 7.35 -9.16 -21.38
CA SER A 391 6.10 -9.42 -20.65
C SER A 391 6.06 -8.62 -19.35
N LEU A 392 4.85 -8.38 -18.87
CA LEU A 392 4.60 -7.51 -17.72
C LEU A 392 4.04 -8.33 -16.56
N ASP A 393 4.70 -8.27 -15.42
CA ASP A 393 4.22 -8.89 -14.21
C ASP A 393 3.33 -7.93 -13.41
N TYR A 394 2.15 -8.40 -13.04
CA TYR A 394 1.20 -7.70 -12.19
C TYR A 394 0.96 -8.49 -10.91
N VAL A 395 0.79 -7.79 -9.78
CA VAL A 395 0.45 -8.40 -8.49
C VAL A 395 -0.98 -8.07 -8.12
N PHE A 396 -1.75 -9.10 -7.80
CA PHE A 396 -3.10 -8.96 -7.28
C PHE A 396 -3.07 -8.39 -5.87
N LEU A 397 -3.85 -7.33 -5.67
CA LEU A 397 -3.96 -6.69 -4.37
C LEU A 397 -4.65 -7.58 -3.33
N ILE A 398 -5.47 -8.56 -3.77
CA ILE A 398 -6.30 -9.34 -2.85
C ILE A 398 -5.48 -10.34 -2.03
N ASP A 399 -4.53 -11.03 -2.67
CA ASP A 399 -3.83 -12.21 -2.17
C ASP A 399 -2.32 -12.21 -2.48
N ASN A 400 -1.78 -11.15 -3.08
CA ASN A 400 -0.39 -11.01 -3.52
C ASN A 400 0.07 -12.04 -4.55
N SER A 401 -0.84 -12.82 -5.15
CA SER A 401 -0.49 -13.66 -6.28
C SER A 401 -0.15 -12.79 -7.49
N SER A 402 0.70 -13.29 -8.39
CA SER A 402 1.08 -12.55 -9.59
C SER A 402 0.54 -13.18 -10.85
N ILE A 403 0.34 -12.36 -11.87
CA ILE A 403 0.02 -12.77 -13.22
C ILE A 403 1.00 -12.13 -14.19
N ASN A 404 1.47 -12.92 -15.14
CA ASN A 404 2.29 -12.45 -16.24
C ASN A 404 1.37 -12.14 -17.44
N ILE A 405 1.53 -10.95 -18.00
CA ILE A 405 0.78 -10.45 -19.15
C ILE A 405 1.74 -10.32 -20.32
N GLN A 406 1.55 -11.20 -21.31
CA GLN A 406 2.37 -11.25 -22.52
C GLN A 406 1.55 -10.83 -23.74
N MET A 407 2.19 -10.13 -24.67
CA MET A 407 1.58 -9.79 -25.96
C MET A 407 1.43 -11.04 -26.83
N THR A 408 0.20 -11.33 -27.22
CA THR A 408 -0.19 -12.48 -28.06
C THR A 408 -0.18 -12.15 -29.56
N GLY A 409 -0.22 -10.87 -29.93
CA GLY A 409 -0.14 -10.42 -31.32
C GLY A 409 -1.47 -10.57 -32.07
N THR A 410 -2.57 -10.30 -31.37
CA THR A 410 -3.95 -10.46 -31.87
C THR A 410 -4.26 -9.46 -32.99
N LEU A 411 -3.74 -8.23 -32.91
CA LEU A 411 -3.85 -7.22 -33.97
C LEU A 411 -2.76 -7.39 -35.02
N LYS A 412 -3.17 -7.74 -36.23
CA LYS A 412 -2.37 -7.80 -37.45
C LYS A 412 -2.93 -6.78 -38.45
N PRO A 413 -2.15 -6.34 -39.46
CA PRO A 413 -2.60 -5.36 -40.45
C PRO A 413 -3.89 -5.77 -41.19
N ASP A 414 -4.16 -7.07 -41.28
CA ASP A 414 -5.30 -7.69 -41.97
C ASP A 414 -6.37 -8.23 -41.00
N THR A 415 -6.31 -7.90 -39.71
CA THR A 415 -7.30 -8.38 -38.73
C THR A 415 -8.70 -7.85 -39.05
N ASP A 416 -9.65 -8.76 -39.25
CA ASP A 416 -11.08 -8.44 -39.30
C ASP A 416 -11.59 -8.19 -37.86
N TYR A 417 -11.90 -6.93 -37.58
CA TYR A 417 -12.45 -6.52 -36.28
C TYR A 417 -13.79 -7.19 -35.98
N ASN A 418 -14.61 -7.51 -36.98
CA ASN A 418 -15.88 -8.20 -36.72
C ASN A 418 -15.63 -9.61 -36.21
N GLU A 419 -14.72 -10.36 -36.84
CA GLU A 419 -14.36 -11.70 -36.38
C GLU A 419 -13.71 -11.67 -34.99
N LEU A 420 -12.90 -10.66 -34.72
CA LEU A 420 -12.25 -10.47 -33.43
C LEU A 420 -13.26 -10.19 -32.31
N MET A 421 -14.23 -9.30 -32.55
CA MET A 421 -15.24 -8.92 -31.55
C MET A 421 -16.32 -10.00 -31.34
N MET A 422 -16.49 -10.92 -32.31
CA MET A 422 -17.43 -12.04 -32.20
C MET A 422 -16.89 -13.21 -31.36
N SER A 423 -15.59 -13.26 -31.07
CA SER A 423 -14.98 -14.26 -30.19
C SER A 423 -14.53 -13.64 -28.88
N ASN A 424 -15.16 -14.01 -27.78
CA ASN A 424 -14.79 -13.54 -26.44
C ASN A 424 -13.31 -13.81 -26.12
N GLU A 425 -12.75 -14.93 -26.60
CA GLU A 425 -11.34 -15.26 -26.40
C GLU A 425 -10.42 -14.31 -27.16
N LYS A 426 -10.73 -14.01 -28.43
CA LYS A 426 -9.94 -13.04 -29.22
C LYS A 426 -10.07 -11.62 -28.66
N TRP A 427 -11.25 -11.25 -28.18
CA TRP A 427 -11.45 -9.95 -27.54
C TRP A 427 -10.70 -9.85 -26.21
N LYS A 428 -10.70 -10.90 -25.38
CA LYS A 428 -9.85 -10.99 -24.18
C LYS A 428 -8.37 -10.80 -24.53
N ASN A 429 -7.88 -11.51 -25.55
CA ASN A 429 -6.49 -11.39 -25.97
C ASN A 429 -6.16 -9.98 -26.50
N LEU A 430 -7.10 -9.34 -27.20
CA LEU A 430 -6.96 -7.93 -27.61
C LEU A 430 -6.83 -7.00 -26.38
N ASN A 431 -7.69 -7.15 -25.38
CA ASN A 431 -7.65 -6.33 -24.17
C ASN A 431 -6.32 -6.48 -23.43
N ILE A 432 -5.81 -7.71 -23.33
CA ILE A 432 -4.49 -8.02 -22.77
C ILE A 432 -3.36 -7.40 -23.61
N ASP A 433 -3.41 -7.53 -24.94
CA ASP A 433 -2.42 -6.92 -25.84
C ASP A 433 -2.41 -5.39 -25.71
N ASN A 434 -3.57 -4.76 -25.51
CA ASN A 434 -3.68 -3.32 -25.30
C ASN A 434 -2.93 -2.88 -24.04
N VAL A 435 -3.02 -3.62 -22.92
CA VAL A 435 -2.24 -3.30 -21.71
C VAL A 435 -0.74 -3.28 -21.99
N VAL A 436 -0.21 -4.29 -22.69
CA VAL A 436 1.21 -4.35 -23.03
C VAL A 436 1.60 -3.24 -24.00
N ARG A 437 0.75 -2.95 -25.00
CA ARG A 437 0.98 -1.87 -25.96
C ARG A 437 1.00 -0.51 -25.28
N ASP A 438 0.05 -0.23 -24.40
CA ASP A 438 -0.08 1.03 -23.71
C ASP A 438 1.10 1.24 -22.74
N PHE A 439 1.58 0.18 -22.09
CA PHE A 439 2.79 0.25 -21.24
C PHE A 439 4.04 0.58 -22.06
N ARG A 440 4.22 -0.09 -23.21
CA ARG A 440 5.33 0.20 -24.13
C ARG A 440 5.23 1.61 -24.71
N LEU A 441 4.02 2.09 -24.97
CA LEU A 441 3.78 3.44 -25.44
C LEU A 441 4.12 4.47 -24.35
N ALA A 442 3.69 4.25 -23.11
CA ALA A 442 4.07 5.10 -21.97
C ALA A 442 5.59 5.17 -21.81
N ARG A 443 6.27 4.02 -21.82
CA ARG A 443 7.74 3.94 -21.79
C ARG A 443 8.38 4.75 -22.92
N ARG A 444 7.96 4.51 -24.17
CA ARG A 444 8.50 5.20 -25.35
C ARG A 444 8.26 6.71 -25.29
N THR A 445 7.06 7.14 -24.91
CA THR A 445 6.70 8.56 -24.82
C THR A 445 7.58 9.27 -23.77
N LEU A 446 7.84 8.63 -22.63
CA LEU A 446 8.60 9.23 -21.53
C LEU A 446 10.13 9.17 -21.73
N LEU A 447 10.64 8.12 -22.37
CA LEU A 447 12.09 7.89 -22.48
C LEU A 447 12.67 8.14 -23.88
N GLY A 448 11.83 8.11 -24.92
CA GLY A 448 12.24 8.02 -26.32
C GLY A 448 12.57 6.60 -26.76
N ASP A 449 12.87 6.42 -28.06
CA ASP A 449 13.20 5.12 -28.64
C ASP A 449 14.63 4.65 -28.28
N ASP A 450 15.52 5.56 -27.88
CA ASP A 450 16.95 5.29 -27.64
C ASP A 450 17.26 4.67 -26.26
N ALA A 451 16.24 4.43 -25.41
CA ALA A 451 16.44 4.08 -24.00
C ALA A 451 16.55 2.57 -23.71
N LEU A 452 16.47 1.69 -24.70
CA LEU A 452 16.85 0.27 -24.50
C LEU A 452 18.37 0.15 -24.67
N ASN A 453 19.12 0.71 -23.72
CA ASN A 453 20.57 0.57 -23.71
C ASN A 453 20.91 -0.77 -23.05
N LEU A 454 20.94 -1.83 -23.87
CA LEU A 454 21.33 -3.19 -23.46
C LEU A 454 22.81 -3.31 -23.08
N ASP A 455 23.58 -2.23 -23.22
CA ASP A 455 25.03 -2.19 -22.95
C ASP A 455 25.39 -2.12 -21.45
N ASP A 456 24.40 -1.95 -20.55
CA ASP A 456 24.60 -1.90 -19.08
C ASP A 456 24.13 -3.18 -18.34
N LEU A 457 23.85 -4.29 -19.05
CA LEU A 457 23.51 -5.60 -18.47
C LEU A 457 24.70 -6.57 -18.37
#